data_AF-A0A397XZL1-F1
#
_entry.id   AF-A0A397XZL1-F1
#
_cell.length_a   1.000
_cell.length_b   1.000
_cell.length_c   1.000
_cell.angle_alpha   90.00
_cell.angle_beta   90.00
_cell.angle_gamma   90.00
#
_symmetry.space_group_name_H-M   'P 1'
#
loop_
_entity.id
_entity.type
_entity.pdbx_description
1 polymer ?
#
loop_
_entity_poly.entity_id
_entity_poly.type
_entity_poly.pdbx_seq_one_letter_code
_entity_poly.pdbx_strand_id
1 'polypeptide(L)'
;MAISLVHPMFLLILSLFFLPTLLAIPFDDCGFESYPIKVTGVELFEEQYKASFNITVSTNKVITGGIVHLQVQYGYKTIMDHTYKLSELITCPVSPGAVVLSFRKQFPYAKELMTPMIYLNLIEEPHEEEIMCLVFCYDTSSSGVVFA
;
A
#
# COMPACT_ATOMS: atom_id res chain seq x y z
N MET A 1 -28.80 20.64 -36.22
CA MET A 1 -28.67 19.49 -35.29
C MET A 1 -27.95 20.00 -34.06
N ALA A 2 -28.64 20.13 -32.92
CA ALA A 2 -28.04 20.61 -31.69
C ALA A 2 -27.33 19.44 -31.02
N ILE A 3 -26.00 19.46 -31.00
CA ILE A 3 -25.21 18.48 -30.26
C ILE A 3 -25.39 18.83 -28.79
N SER A 4 -26.20 18.04 -28.07
CA SER A 4 -26.45 18.25 -26.64
C SER A 4 -25.11 18.18 -25.89
N LEU A 5 -24.66 19.33 -25.39
CA LEU A 5 -23.41 19.52 -24.62
C LEU A 5 -23.34 18.61 -23.36
N VAL A 6 -24.48 18.03 -22.96
CA VAL A 6 -24.64 17.13 -21.82
C VAL A 6 -23.97 15.77 -22.06
N HIS A 7 -23.91 15.31 -23.31
CA HIS A 7 -23.35 14.00 -23.65
C HIS A 7 -21.83 13.87 -23.46
N PRO A 8 -20.97 14.82 -23.93
CA PRO A 8 -19.53 14.72 -23.69
C PRO A 8 -19.14 14.91 -22.23
N MET A 9 -19.89 15.71 -21.46
CA MET A 9 -19.60 15.96 -20.05
C MET A 9 -19.85 14.70 -19.19
N PHE A 10 -20.91 13.94 -19.49
CA PHE A 10 -21.22 12.70 -18.79
C PHE A 10 -20.17 11.60 -19.05
N LEU A 11 -19.66 11.51 -20.29
CA LEU A 11 -18.58 10.58 -20.65
C LEU A 11 -17.26 10.93 -19.96
N LEU A 12 -16.93 12.21 -19.83
CA LEU A 12 -15.76 12.67 -19.07
C LEU A 12 -15.85 12.28 -17.59
N ILE A 13 -17.00 12.51 -16.96
CA ILE A 13 -17.22 12.14 -15.56
C ILE A 13 -17.08 10.62 -15.37
N LEU A 14 -17.68 9.81 -16.24
CA LEU A 14 -17.50 8.35 -16.21
C LEU A 14 -16.03 7.95 -16.35
N SER A 15 -15.27 8.59 -17.24
CA SER A 15 -13.83 8.29 -17.37
C SER A 15 -13.06 8.59 -16.08
N LEU A 16 -13.28 9.74 -15.44
CA LEU A 16 -12.60 10.15 -14.20
C LEU A 16 -12.86 9.19 -13.03
N PHE A 17 -14.03 8.53 -12.97
CA PHE A 17 -14.33 7.53 -11.94
C PHE A 17 -13.64 6.17 -12.17
N PHE A 18 -13.21 5.85 -13.41
CA PHE A 18 -12.52 4.59 -13.73
C PHE A 18 -10.99 4.70 -13.84
N LEU A 19 -10.43 5.91 -13.89
CA LEU A 19 -8.96 6.07 -13.85
C LEU A 19 -8.27 5.53 -12.57
N PRO A 20 -8.85 5.65 -11.35
CA PRO A 20 -8.13 5.25 -10.13
C PRO A 20 -7.82 3.76 -10.05
N THR A 21 -8.61 2.91 -10.73
CA THR A 21 -8.45 1.45 -10.65
C THR A 21 -7.21 0.93 -11.39
N LEU A 22 -6.54 1.77 -12.18
CA LEU A 22 -5.34 1.36 -12.94
C LEU A 22 -4.07 1.35 -12.09
N LEU A 23 -4.07 2.01 -10.92
CA LEU A 23 -2.89 2.17 -10.05
C LEU A 23 -2.88 1.22 -8.84
N ALA A 24 -3.94 0.45 -8.64
CA ALA A 24 -4.04 -0.47 -7.51
C ALA A 24 -3.09 -1.66 -7.70
N ILE A 25 -2.12 -1.82 -6.80
CA ILE A 25 -1.26 -2.99 -6.78
C ILE A 25 -2.03 -4.16 -6.19
N PRO A 26 -2.04 -5.34 -6.84
CA PRO A 26 -2.62 -6.53 -6.26
C PRO A 26 -1.82 -6.94 -5.03
N PHE A 27 -2.53 -7.31 -3.97
CA PHE A 27 -1.96 -7.73 -2.71
C PHE A 27 -2.76 -8.89 -2.13
N ASP A 28 -2.10 -9.71 -1.32
CA ASP A 28 -2.68 -10.84 -0.63
C ASP A 28 -2.53 -10.66 0.89
N ASP A 29 -3.53 -11.13 1.63
CA ASP A 29 -3.44 -11.31 3.07
C ASP A 29 -2.68 -12.62 3.35
N CYS A 30 -1.52 -12.53 3.99
CA CYS A 30 -0.69 -13.69 4.33
C CYS A 30 -0.98 -14.26 5.73
N GLY A 31 -2.00 -13.72 6.40
CA GLY A 31 -2.43 -14.12 7.72
C GLY A 31 -3.10 -15.48 7.76
N PHE A 32 -3.08 -16.09 8.94
CA PHE A 32 -3.81 -17.33 9.22
C PHE A 32 -5.24 -17.08 9.73
N GLU A 33 -5.53 -15.86 10.21
CA GLU A 33 -6.78 -15.50 10.85
C GLU A 33 -7.40 -14.23 10.27
N SER A 34 -8.69 -13.99 10.58
CA SER A 34 -9.35 -12.74 10.20
C SER A 34 -8.87 -11.60 11.09
N TYR A 35 -7.85 -10.88 10.63
CA TYR A 35 -7.27 -9.77 11.36
C TYR A 35 -8.24 -8.57 11.57
N PRO A 36 -8.09 -7.82 12.68
CA PRO A 36 -8.92 -6.64 12.96
C PRO A 36 -8.59 -5.46 12.04
N ILE A 37 -7.42 -5.47 11.41
CA ILE A 37 -7.01 -4.50 10.40
C ILE A 37 -7.16 -5.14 9.03
N LYS A 38 -7.83 -4.42 8.12
CA LYS A 38 -7.99 -4.83 6.73
C LYS A 38 -7.22 -3.90 5.82
N VAL A 39 -6.38 -4.47 4.96
CA VAL A 39 -5.76 -3.71 3.88
C VAL A 39 -6.81 -3.46 2.80
N THR A 40 -6.96 -2.20 2.42
CA THR A 40 -7.97 -1.73 1.45
C THR A 40 -7.33 -1.19 0.17
N GLY A 41 -6.03 -0.90 0.19
CA GLY A 41 -5.31 -0.45 -0.98
C GLY A 41 -3.81 -0.41 -0.76
N VAL A 42 -3.07 -0.67 -1.83
CA VAL A 42 -1.62 -0.49 -1.92
C VAL A 42 -1.33 0.38 -3.12
N GLU A 43 -0.62 1.47 -2.87
CA GLU A 43 -0.14 2.40 -3.90
C GLU A 43 1.39 2.41 -3.85
N LEU A 44 2.04 2.30 -4.99
CA LEU A 44 3.50 2.43 -5.11
C LEU A 44 3.82 3.55 -6.08
N PHE A 45 4.84 4.33 -5.76
CA PHE A 45 5.30 5.42 -6.59
C PHE A 45 6.82 5.59 -6.42
N GLU A 46 7.44 6.17 -7.45
CA GLU A 46 8.84 6.53 -7.42
C GLU A 46 9.02 7.90 -6.73
N GLU A 47 9.93 7.98 -5.78
CA GLU A 47 10.34 9.22 -5.12
C GLU A 47 11.87 9.30 -5.08
N GLN A 48 12.46 10.26 -5.80
CA GLN A 48 13.92 10.44 -5.90
C GLN A 48 14.68 9.15 -6.29
N TYR A 49 14.20 8.44 -7.31
CA TYR A 49 14.79 7.17 -7.79
C TYR A 49 14.73 6.00 -6.80
N LYS A 50 13.92 6.15 -5.75
CA LYS A 50 13.64 5.11 -4.75
C LYS A 50 12.16 4.83 -4.69
N ALA A 51 11.81 3.58 -4.41
CA ALA A 51 10.43 3.19 -4.24
C ALA A 51 9.87 3.70 -2.92
N SER A 52 8.65 4.20 -3.00
CA SER A 52 7.83 4.58 -1.87
C SER A 52 6.45 3.96 -2.07
N PHE A 53 5.78 3.61 -0.98
CA PHE A 53 4.45 3.04 -1.05
C PHE A 53 3.58 3.48 0.12
N ASN A 54 2.29 3.56 -0.16
CA ASN A 54 1.24 3.80 0.82
C ASN A 54 0.40 2.54 0.95
N ILE A 55 0.12 2.16 2.19
CA ILE A 55 -0.82 1.08 2.50
C ILE A 55 -2.01 1.71 3.19
N THR A 56 -3.16 1.67 2.53
CA THR A 56 -4.42 2.12 3.11
C THR A 56 -5.04 0.96 3.86
N VAL A 57 -5.20 1.12 5.17
CA VAL A 57 -5.76 0.11 6.06
C VAL A 57 -7.00 0.66 6.76
N SER A 58 -7.91 -0.23 7.14
CA SER A 58 -9.08 0.10 7.94
C SER A 58 -9.12 -0.80 9.17
N THR A 59 -9.31 -0.20 10.34
CA THR A 59 -9.45 -0.90 11.62
C THR A 59 -10.81 -0.62 12.26
N ASN A 60 -11.39 -1.61 12.94
CA ASN A 60 -12.59 -1.44 13.75
C ASN A 60 -12.30 -1.24 15.24
N LYS A 61 -11.03 -1.29 15.66
CA LYS A 61 -10.59 -1.12 17.05
C LYS A 61 -9.53 -0.03 17.17
N VAL A 62 -9.38 0.50 18.38
CA VAL A 62 -8.28 1.41 18.72
C VAL A 62 -6.98 0.62 18.79
N ILE A 63 -5.94 1.08 18.10
CA ILE A 63 -4.59 0.48 18.17
C ILE A 63 -3.69 1.45 18.93
N THR A 64 -3.20 1.04 20.09
CA THR A 64 -2.40 1.90 20.97
C THR A 64 -0.95 2.03 20.53
N GLY A 65 -0.44 1.00 19.84
CA GLY A 65 0.94 0.89 19.41
C GLY A 65 1.18 -0.45 18.74
N GLY A 66 2.40 -0.64 18.26
CA GLY A 66 2.77 -1.88 17.60
C GLY A 66 4.08 -1.76 16.85
N ILE A 67 4.52 -2.90 16.34
CA ILE A 67 5.74 -3.06 15.56
C ILE A 67 5.37 -3.45 14.14
N VAL A 68 5.82 -2.68 13.16
CA VAL A 68 5.69 -2.99 11.75
C VAL A 68 7.00 -3.59 11.25
N HIS A 69 6.97 -4.87 10.88
CA HIS A 69 8.06 -5.54 10.20
C HIS A 69 7.89 -5.41 8.70
N LEU A 70 8.90 -4.85 8.03
CA LEU A 70 8.95 -4.70 6.58
C LEU A 70 10.12 -5.52 6.04
N GLN A 71 9.81 -6.53 5.24
CA GLN A 71 10.80 -7.35 4.57
C GLN A 71 10.63 -7.27 3.06
N VAL A 72 11.74 -7.15 2.34
CA VAL A 72 11.76 -7.14 0.87
C VAL A 72 12.68 -8.24 0.38
N GLN A 73 12.16 -9.06 -0.52
CA GLN A 73 12.85 -10.20 -1.08
C GLN A 73 12.93 -10.10 -2.60
N TYR A 74 14.07 -10.53 -3.16
CA TYR A 74 14.25 -10.82 -4.58
C TYR A 74 14.42 -12.32 -4.75
N GLY A 75 13.41 -13.01 -5.27
CA GLY A 75 13.37 -14.47 -5.28
C GLY A 75 13.43 -15.00 -3.83
N TYR A 76 14.45 -15.78 -3.50
CA TYR A 76 14.66 -16.34 -2.15
C TYR A 76 15.60 -15.52 -1.26
N LYS A 77 16.08 -14.35 -1.75
CA LYS A 77 17.07 -13.54 -1.03
C LYS A 77 16.41 -12.32 -0.41
N THR A 78 16.45 -12.22 0.91
CA THR A 78 16.10 -10.99 1.64
C THR A 78 17.14 -9.91 1.36
N ILE A 79 16.68 -8.76 0.84
CA ILE A 79 17.53 -7.60 0.55
C ILE A 79 17.30 -6.44 1.51
N MET A 80 16.14 -6.40 2.16
CA MET A 80 15.82 -5.43 3.19
C MET A 80 14.98 -6.11 4.26
N ASP A 81 15.30 -5.82 5.50
CA ASP A 81 14.57 -6.26 6.67
C ASP A 81 14.65 -5.12 7.67
N HIS A 82 13.53 -4.45 7.92
CA HIS A 82 13.47 -3.28 8.78
C HIS A 82 12.23 -3.34 9.68
N THR A 83 12.43 -2.90 10.91
CA THR A 83 11.39 -2.85 11.93
C THR A 83 11.09 -1.39 12.26
N TYR A 84 9.83 -0.98 12.14
CA TYR A 84 9.36 0.36 12.50
C TYR A 84 8.43 0.25 13.70
N LYS A 85 8.42 1.28 14.55
CA LYS A 85 7.30 1.44 15.46
C LYS A 85 6.11 2.00 14.69
N LEU A 86 4.90 1.51 14.95
CA LEU A 86 3.69 2.03 14.32
C LEU A 86 3.57 3.55 14.52
N SER A 87 3.99 4.03 15.69
CA SER A 87 4.01 5.45 16.06
C SER A 87 5.01 6.32 15.26
N GLU A 88 5.98 5.71 14.58
CA GLU A 88 6.90 6.41 13.68
C GLU A 88 6.28 6.62 12.30
N LEU A 89 5.31 5.78 11.92
CA LEU A 89 4.63 5.83 10.63
C LEU A 89 3.36 6.68 10.70
N ILE A 90 2.63 6.60 11.82
CA ILE A 90 1.35 7.29 12.04
C ILE A 90 1.20 7.73 13.49
N THR A 91 0.27 8.65 13.74
CA THR A 91 -0.04 9.09 15.11
C THR A 91 -0.79 8.01 15.88
N CYS A 92 -0.22 7.56 16.99
CA CYS A 92 -0.87 6.68 17.95
C CYS A 92 -1.53 7.48 19.11
N PRO A 93 -2.65 7.02 19.68
CA PRO A 93 -3.39 5.82 19.30
C PRO A 93 -4.19 6.01 17.99
N VAL A 94 -4.25 4.95 17.19
CA VAL A 94 -5.01 4.91 15.94
C VAL A 94 -6.48 4.70 16.27
N SER A 95 -7.34 5.62 15.84
CA SER A 95 -8.79 5.49 16.02
C SER A 95 -9.39 4.54 14.99
N PRO A 96 -10.55 3.91 15.27
CA PRO A 96 -11.30 3.15 14.28
C PRO A 96 -11.57 3.96 13.00
N GLY A 97 -11.38 3.33 11.85
CA GLY A 97 -11.53 3.97 10.54
C GLY A 97 -10.37 3.66 9.60
N ALA A 98 -10.35 4.39 8.49
CA ALA A 98 -9.30 4.29 7.47
C ALA A 98 -8.08 5.13 7.86
N VAL A 99 -6.89 4.57 7.69
CA VAL A 99 -5.60 5.21 7.94
C VAL A 99 -4.60 4.76 6.87
N VAL A 100 -3.63 5.63 6.57
CA VAL A 100 -2.60 5.36 5.57
C VAL A 100 -1.25 5.20 6.25
N LEU A 101 -0.59 4.05 6.07
CA LEU A 101 0.79 3.81 6.44
C LEU A 101 1.69 4.21 5.28
N SER A 102 2.55 5.21 5.47
CA SER A 102 3.42 5.75 4.42
C SER A 102 4.86 5.29 4.60
N PHE A 103 5.41 4.64 3.58
CA PHE A 103 6.80 4.20 3.54
C PHE A 103 7.53 4.96 2.44
N ARG A 104 8.55 5.73 2.82
CA ARG A 104 9.25 6.64 1.90
C ARG A 104 10.64 6.15 1.61
N LYS A 105 11.01 6.14 0.32
CA LYS A 105 12.39 5.95 -0.16
C LYS A 105 13.07 4.68 0.38
N GLN A 106 12.32 3.59 0.44
CA GLN A 106 12.73 2.37 1.14
C GLN A 106 13.83 1.61 0.42
N PHE A 107 13.62 1.32 -0.86
CA PHE A 107 14.55 0.55 -1.68
C PHE A 107 14.77 1.23 -3.04
N PRO A 108 15.87 0.92 -3.75
CA PRO A 108 16.05 1.37 -5.13
C PRO A 108 14.82 1.01 -5.95
N TYR A 109 14.29 1.96 -6.72
CA TYR A 109 13.21 1.68 -7.66
C TYR A 109 13.83 0.92 -8.84
N ALA A 110 14.03 -0.38 -8.67
CA ALA A 110 14.79 -1.17 -9.61
C ALA A 110 13.93 -1.50 -10.84
N LYS A 111 14.29 -0.95 -12.00
CA LYS A 111 13.87 -1.43 -13.32
C LYS A 111 14.57 -2.74 -13.70
N GLU A 112 14.75 -3.65 -12.74
CA GLU A 112 15.38 -4.94 -13.00
C GLU A 112 14.35 -6.00 -13.40
N LEU A 113 14.82 -7.01 -14.12
CA LEU A 113 14.06 -8.13 -14.72
C LEU A 113 13.27 -8.98 -13.71
N MET A 114 13.35 -8.69 -12.42
CA MET A 114 12.81 -9.51 -11.35
C MET A 114 11.92 -8.67 -10.44
N THR A 115 10.73 -9.19 -10.15
CA THR A 115 9.71 -8.54 -9.33
C THR A 115 10.02 -8.78 -7.84
N PRO A 116 10.28 -7.75 -7.03
CA PRO A 116 10.48 -7.94 -5.60
C PRO A 116 9.14 -8.26 -4.91
N MET A 117 9.23 -9.13 -3.90
CA MET A 117 8.13 -9.43 -2.98
C MET A 117 8.32 -8.62 -1.70
N ILE A 118 7.25 -7.96 -1.25
CA ILE A 118 7.22 -7.14 -0.06
C ILE A 118 6.30 -7.83 0.91
N TYR A 119 6.84 -8.14 2.09
CA TYR A 119 6.13 -8.69 3.22
C TYR A 119 6.04 -7.61 4.28
N LEU A 120 4.84 -7.41 4.81
CA LEU A 120 4.59 -6.43 5.85
C LEU A 120 3.67 -7.02 6.91
N ASN A 121 4.18 -7.09 8.14
CA ASN A 121 3.46 -7.62 9.28
C ASN A 121 3.36 -6.53 10.35
N LEU A 122 2.21 -6.40 11.00
CA LEU A 122 2.02 -5.52 12.14
C LEU A 122 1.65 -6.35 13.37
N ILE A 123 2.46 -6.22 14.41
CA ILE A 123 2.27 -6.88 15.70
C ILE A 123 1.81 -5.82 16.70
N GLU A 124 0.68 -6.06 17.36
CA GLU A 124 0.13 -5.14 18.38
C GLU A 124 0.92 -5.23 19.69
N GLU A 125 1.29 -4.08 20.24
CA GLU A 125 1.82 -4.01 21.59
C GLU A 125 0.72 -3.62 22.59
N PRO A 126 0.66 -4.24 23.78
CA PRO A 126 1.62 -5.19 24.36
C PRO A 126 1.27 -6.67 24.13
N HIS A 127 0.23 -6.96 23.34
CA HIS A 127 -0.34 -8.31 23.25
C HIS A 127 0.47 -9.28 22.37
N GLU A 128 1.50 -8.79 21.66
CA GLU A 128 2.36 -9.53 20.72
C GLU A 128 1.55 -10.32 19.68
N GLU A 129 0.34 -9.85 19.38
CA GLU A 129 -0.58 -10.46 18.43
C GLU A 129 -0.33 -9.86 17.04
N GLU A 130 -0.14 -10.69 16.02
CA GLU A 130 -0.14 -10.22 14.64
C GLU A 130 -1.56 -9.78 14.26
N ILE A 131 -1.71 -8.50 13.93
CA ILE A 131 -3.01 -7.88 13.61
C ILE A 131 -3.11 -7.45 12.15
N MET A 132 -2.08 -7.75 11.34
CA MET A 132 -2.07 -7.58 9.88
C MET A 132 -0.88 -8.34 9.30
N CYS A 133 -1.11 -9.06 8.19
CA CYS A 133 -0.07 -9.61 7.32
C CYS A 133 -0.41 -9.26 5.88
N LEU A 134 0.53 -8.64 5.18
CA LEU A 134 0.35 -8.22 3.80
C LEU A 134 1.54 -8.70 2.97
N VAL A 135 1.25 -9.33 1.83
CA VAL A 135 2.24 -9.57 0.80
C VAL A 135 1.80 -8.94 -0.51
N PHE A 136 2.73 -8.27 -1.19
CA PHE A 136 2.49 -7.79 -2.54
C PHE A 136 3.76 -7.81 -3.38
N CYS A 137 3.56 -7.90 -4.68
CA CYS A 137 4.62 -7.80 -5.67
C CYS A 137 4.42 -6.51 -6.45
N TYR A 138 5.50 -5.86 -6.88
CA TYR A 138 5.38 -4.78 -7.85
C TYR A 138 6.30 -4.97 -9.04
N ASP A 139 5.75 -4.73 -10.22
CA ASP A 139 6.53 -4.66 -11.45
C ASP A 139 6.79 -3.17 -11.77
N THR A 140 8.04 -2.80 -11.99
CA THR A 140 8.42 -1.45 -12.42
C THR A 140 8.15 -1.20 -13.90
N SER A 141 7.78 -2.23 -14.66
CA SER A 141 7.40 -2.13 -16.07
C SER A 141 6.09 -1.35 -16.26
N SER A 142 5.16 -1.39 -15.28
CA SER A 142 3.93 -0.63 -15.26
C SER A 142 4.12 0.75 -14.63
N SER A 143 5.15 1.46 -15.08
CA SER A 143 5.22 2.91 -14.90
C SER A 143 4.01 3.54 -15.61
N GLY A 144 2.86 3.56 -14.95
CA GLY A 144 1.74 4.43 -15.24
C GLY A 144 2.19 5.85 -14.92
N VAL A 145 3.14 6.36 -15.69
CA VAL A 145 3.49 7.77 -15.72
C VAL A 145 2.30 8.46 -16.37
N VAL A 146 1.32 8.82 -15.56
CA VAL A 146 0.32 9.81 -15.96
C VAL A 146 0.90 11.15 -15.54
N PHE A 147 1.61 11.79 -16.47
CA PHE A 147 1.71 13.24 -16.42
C PHE A 147 0.29 13.78 -16.57
N ALA A 148 -0.16 14.54 -15.57
CA ALA A 148 -1.24 15.50 -15.76
C ALA A 148 -0.77 16.62 -16.71
#